data_AF-U2FVQ0-F1
#
_entry.id   AF-U2FVQ0-F1
#
_cell.length_a   1.000
_cell.length_b   1.000
_cell.length_c   1.000
_cell.angle_alpha   90.00
_cell.angle_beta   90.00
_cell.angle_gamma   90.00
#
_symmetry.space_group_name_H-M   'P 1'
#
loop_
_entity.id
_entity.type
_entity.pdbx_description
1 polymer ?
#
loop_
_entity_poly.entity_id
_entity_poly.type
_entity_poly.pdbx_seq_one_letter_code
_entity_poly.pdbx_strand_id
1 'polypeptide(L)'
;MNYPIIAALALLAGATTAAQADPANALGRAVGSFSSGVSQAAMQPLINSQPQWVTIAPRSKEECFAESNDVINSTFVRCRRGRQELTRFDAAGNRVVLSERGIPEW
;
A
#
# COMPACT_ATOMS: atom_id res chain seq x y z
N MET A 1 -56.62 -17.25 8.73
CA MET A 1 -55.85 -16.28 9.53
C MET A 1 -55.39 -17.00 10.77
N ASN A 2 -54.08 -17.22 10.96
CA ASN A 2 -53.49 -17.70 12.21
C ASN A 2 -52.01 -17.24 12.23
N TYR A 3 -51.73 -16.25 13.06
CA TYR A 3 -50.36 -15.81 13.40
C TYR A 3 -50.09 -16.21 14.85
N PRO A 4 -48.99 -16.90 15.16
CA PRO A 4 -48.35 -16.81 16.48
C PRO A 4 -47.25 -15.75 16.41
N ILE A 5 -47.52 -14.52 16.87
CA ILE A 5 -47.23 -14.01 18.22
C ILE A 5 -45.77 -14.28 18.68
N ILE A 6 -44.93 -13.29 18.37
CA ILE A 6 -44.05 -12.52 19.29
C ILE A 6 -43.28 -13.31 20.37
N ALA A 7 -41.95 -13.35 20.22
CA ALA A 7 -40.94 -13.26 21.30
C ALA A 7 -39.57 -13.10 20.63
N ALA A 8 -38.65 -12.21 20.98
CA ALA A 8 -38.58 -11.26 22.07
C ALA A 8 -37.61 -10.13 21.69
N LEU A 9 -38.02 -8.89 21.98
CA LEU A 9 -37.10 -7.79 22.24
C LEU A 9 -36.42 -8.05 23.60
N ALA A 10 -35.09 -8.07 23.61
CA ALA A 10 -34.26 -7.80 24.79
C ALA A 10 -32.79 -7.88 24.34
N LEU A 11 -31.87 -6.95 24.58
CA LEU A 11 -31.82 -5.77 25.42
C LEU A 11 -30.72 -4.88 24.84
N LEU A 12 -31.00 -3.59 24.69
CA LEU A 12 -29.95 -2.59 24.81
C LEU A 12 -29.43 -2.64 26.25
N ALA A 13 -28.12 -2.85 26.40
CA ALA A 13 -27.41 -2.40 27.58
C ALA A 13 -26.19 -1.62 27.10
N GLY A 14 -26.39 -0.31 26.93
CA GLY A 14 -25.29 0.63 26.93
C GLY A 14 -24.68 0.68 28.33
N ALA A 15 -23.36 0.60 28.39
CA ALA A 15 -22.58 1.13 29.50
C ALA A 15 -21.41 1.91 28.88
N THR A 16 -21.63 3.21 28.74
CA THR A 16 -20.57 4.18 28.47
C THR A 16 -19.73 4.36 29.74
N THR A 17 -18.50 3.86 29.72
CA THR A 17 -17.42 4.44 30.51
C THR A 17 -16.26 4.73 29.57
N ALA A 18 -16.12 6.00 29.24
CA ALA A 18 -14.93 6.53 28.60
C ALA A 18 -13.78 6.46 29.61
N ALA A 19 -12.80 5.61 29.33
CA ALA A 19 -11.44 5.77 29.83
C ALA A 19 -10.58 6.10 28.60
N GLN A 20 -10.38 7.39 28.38
CA GLN A 20 -9.40 7.90 27.42
C GLN A 20 -7.99 7.55 27.90
N ALA A 21 -7.32 6.66 27.18
CA ALA A 21 -5.87 6.59 27.09
C ALA A 21 -5.50 5.89 25.76
N ASP A 22 -5.03 6.70 24.81
CA ASP A 22 -4.37 6.39 23.53
C ASP A 22 -5.00 5.41 22.50
N PRO A 23 -5.63 5.94 21.42
CA PRO A 23 -6.05 5.17 20.26
C PRO A 23 -5.00 5.24 19.14
N ALA A 24 -4.03 4.32 19.10
CA ALA A 24 -3.21 4.17 17.88
C ALA A 24 -2.63 2.77 17.62
N ASN A 25 -2.44 1.91 18.63
CA ASN A 25 -1.67 0.66 18.44
C ASN A 25 -2.41 -0.65 18.75
N ALA A 26 -3.71 -0.62 19.07
CA ALA A 26 -4.45 -1.83 19.47
C ALA A 26 -5.66 -2.17 18.58
N LEU A 27 -5.87 -1.45 17.48
CA LEU A 27 -6.96 -1.68 16.52
C LEU A 27 -6.55 -2.59 15.34
N GLY A 28 -5.49 -3.39 15.51
CA GLY A 28 -4.92 -4.25 14.46
C GLY A 28 -5.08 -5.75 14.67
N ARG A 29 -5.73 -6.23 15.74
CA ARG A 29 -5.74 -7.68 16.06
C ARG A 29 -7.10 -8.34 16.28
N ALA A 30 -8.21 -7.63 16.10
CA ALA A 30 -9.51 -8.14 16.49
C ALA A 30 -10.64 -7.96 15.47
N VAL A 31 -10.35 -8.10 14.17
CA VAL A 31 -11.39 -8.19 13.13
C VAL A 31 -11.09 -9.39 12.22
N GLY A 32 -11.87 -10.47 12.37
CA GLY A 32 -12.15 -11.38 11.26
C GLY A 32 -11.71 -12.85 11.36
N SER A 33 -11.91 -13.54 12.49
CA SER A 33 -11.80 -15.01 12.59
C SER A 33 -12.98 -15.76 11.94
N PHE A 34 -13.39 -15.36 10.73
CA PHE A 34 -14.44 -16.00 9.93
C PHE A 34 -14.11 -15.87 8.44
N SER A 35 -13.25 -16.76 7.91
CA SER A 35 -13.14 -17.23 6.50
C SER A 35 -11.75 -17.82 6.18
N SER A 36 -11.23 -18.71 7.05
CA SER A 36 -9.87 -19.25 7.03
C SER A 36 -9.56 -20.29 5.93
N GLY A 37 -10.24 -20.24 4.77
CA GLY A 37 -9.98 -21.18 3.68
C GLY A 37 -9.98 -20.57 2.27
N VAL A 38 -10.80 -19.55 2.03
CA VAL A 38 -10.96 -18.97 0.68
C VAL A 38 -10.25 -17.62 0.56
N SER A 39 -10.17 -16.87 1.67
CA SER A 39 -9.62 -15.50 1.69
C SER A 39 -8.09 -15.48 1.62
N GLN A 40 -7.39 -16.43 2.24
CA GLN A 40 -5.93 -16.50 2.17
C GLN A 40 -5.41 -16.84 0.77
N ALA A 41 -6.09 -17.73 0.04
CA ALA A 41 -5.74 -18.04 -1.34
C ALA A 41 -6.01 -16.86 -2.30
N ALA A 42 -7.06 -16.07 -2.05
CA ALA A 42 -7.40 -14.89 -2.85
C ALA A 42 -6.50 -13.67 -2.54
N MET A 43 -5.97 -13.55 -1.32
CA MET A 43 -5.09 -12.44 -0.94
C MET A 43 -3.62 -12.66 -1.28
N GLN A 44 -3.17 -13.91 -1.47
CA GLN A 44 -1.79 -14.23 -1.82
C GLN A 44 -1.27 -13.52 -3.09
N PRO A 45 -2.01 -13.45 -4.22
CA PRO A 45 -1.57 -12.69 -5.39
C PRO A 45 -1.62 -11.16 -5.16
N LEU A 46 -2.49 -10.66 -4.28
CA LEU A 46 -2.62 -9.23 -4.00
C LEU A 46 -1.46 -8.69 -3.16
N ILE A 47 -0.95 -9.48 -2.21
CA ILE A 47 0.18 -9.08 -1.35
C ILE A 47 1.45 -8.88 -2.17
N ASN A 48 1.70 -9.72 -3.18
CA ASN A 48 2.84 -9.59 -4.08
C ASN A 48 2.71 -8.44 -5.10
N SER A 49 1.52 -7.83 -5.19
CA SER A 49 1.22 -6.69 -6.06
C SER A 49 1.16 -5.35 -5.31
N GLN A 50 1.56 -5.32 -4.03
CA GLN A 50 1.58 -4.06 -3.29
C GLN A 50 2.63 -3.11 -3.88
N PRO A 51 2.32 -1.81 -4.04
CA PRO A 51 3.28 -0.84 -4.50
C PRO A 51 4.50 -0.73 -3.57
N GLN A 52 5.70 -0.75 -4.15
CA GLN A 52 6.97 -0.65 -3.41
C GLN A 52 7.87 0.42 -4.01
N TRP A 53 8.58 1.15 -3.14
CA TRP A 53 9.61 2.11 -3.56
C TRP A 53 10.86 1.35 -4.01
N VAL A 54 11.22 1.51 -5.27
CA VAL A 54 12.44 0.97 -5.87
C VAL A 54 13.41 2.11 -6.12
N THR A 55 14.62 2.00 -5.60
CA THR A 55 15.68 2.99 -5.83
C THR A 55 16.38 2.71 -7.16
N ILE A 56 16.38 3.70 -8.04
CA ILE A 56 17.20 3.75 -9.24
C ILE A 56 18.46 4.54 -8.89
N ALA A 57 19.59 3.84 -8.85
CA ALA A 57 20.86 4.42 -8.45
C ALA A 57 21.31 5.52 -9.44
N PRO A 58 22.00 6.57 -8.96
CA PRO A 58 22.71 7.51 -9.81
C PRO A 58 23.70 6.79 -10.74
N ARG A 59 23.85 7.30 -11.97
CA ARG A 59 24.79 6.78 -12.98
C ARG A 59 25.97 7.72 -13.23
N SER A 60 26.98 7.22 -13.95
CA SER A 60 28.17 7.99 -14.29
C SER A 60 27.82 9.20 -15.18
N LYS A 61 28.72 10.17 -15.25
CA LYS A 61 28.50 11.38 -16.07
C LYS A 61 28.42 11.02 -17.55
N GLU A 62 29.27 10.09 -17.97
CA GLU A 62 29.43 9.60 -19.32
C GLU A 62 28.16 8.85 -19.77
N GLU A 63 27.62 7.98 -18.92
CA GLU A 63 26.36 7.28 -19.17
C GLU A 63 25.19 8.25 -19.29
N CYS A 64 25.13 9.26 -18.42
CA CYS A 64 24.05 10.25 -18.46
C CYS A 64 24.13 11.16 -19.68
N PHE A 65 25.33 11.47 -20.18
CA PHE A 65 25.47 12.21 -21.43
C PHE A 65 25.03 11.37 -22.64
N ALA A 66 25.43 10.10 -22.69
CA ALA A 66 24.96 9.18 -23.72
C ALA A 66 23.43 9.07 -23.75
N GLU A 67 22.77 9.02 -22.58
CA GLU A 67 21.30 8.97 -22.49
C GLU A 67 20.61 10.31 -22.85
N SER A 68 21.28 11.44 -22.60
CA SER A 68 20.72 12.77 -22.81
C SER A 68 21.09 13.40 -24.16
N ASN A 69 21.72 12.64 -25.07
CA ASN A 69 22.26 13.10 -26.34
C ASN A 69 23.25 14.27 -26.16
N ASP A 70 24.14 14.14 -25.17
CA ASP A 70 25.15 15.13 -24.80
C ASP A 70 24.60 16.50 -24.35
N VAL A 71 23.31 16.58 -23.99
CA VAL A 71 22.67 17.81 -23.52
C VAL A 71 22.39 17.77 -22.03
N ILE A 72 22.77 18.82 -21.30
CA ILE A 72 22.41 18.99 -19.88
C ILE A 72 20.93 19.39 -19.78
N ASN A 73 20.05 18.40 -19.78
CA ASN A 73 18.61 18.56 -19.65
C ASN A 73 18.06 17.79 -18.42
N SER A 74 16.74 17.76 -18.25
CA SER A 74 16.10 17.05 -17.13
C SER A 74 16.42 15.55 -17.10
N THR A 75 16.61 14.91 -18.27
CA THR A 75 17.06 13.51 -18.37
C THR A 75 18.45 13.34 -17.78
N PHE A 76 19.40 14.20 -18.16
CA PHE A 76 20.75 14.20 -17.59
C PHE A 76 20.73 14.35 -16.06
N VAL A 77 19.97 15.34 -15.56
CA VAL A 77 19.90 15.60 -14.10
C VAL A 77 19.27 14.43 -13.35
N ARG A 78 18.18 13.83 -13.88
CA ARG A 78 17.54 12.65 -13.28
C ARG A 78 18.47 11.43 -13.28
N CYS A 79 19.24 11.23 -14.35
CA CYS A 79 20.23 10.16 -14.43
C CYS A 79 21.36 10.35 -13.40
N ARG A 80 21.87 11.58 -13.26
CA ARG A 80 22.97 11.92 -12.34
C ARG A 80 22.62 11.86 -10.86
N ARG A 81 21.35 12.08 -10.52
CA ARG A 81 20.88 12.11 -9.12
C ARG A 81 20.23 10.80 -8.68
N GLY A 82 19.90 9.92 -9.62
CA GLY A 82 19.03 8.79 -9.33
C GLY A 82 17.62 9.25 -8.92
N ARG A 83 16.78 8.30 -8.54
CA ARG A 83 15.41 8.55 -8.08
C ARG A 83 14.85 7.33 -7.36
N GLN A 84 13.73 7.51 -6.68
CA GLN A 84 12.90 6.41 -6.24
C GLN A 84 11.61 6.38 -7.04
N GLU A 85 11.19 5.19 -7.45
CA GLU A 85 9.96 4.95 -8.17
C GLU A 85 9.04 4.07 -7.33
N LEU A 86 7.80 4.49 -7.11
CA LEU A 86 6.77 3.66 -6.50
C LEU A 86 6.23 2.74 -7.58
N THR A 87 6.57 1.48 -7.51
CA THR A 87 6.29 0.50 -8.56
C THR A 87 5.30 -0.54 -8.09
N ARG A 88 4.41 -0.94 -8.99
CA ARG A 88 3.56 -2.11 -8.85
C ARG A 88 3.72 -2.99 -10.09
N PHE A 89 3.55 -4.30 -9.95
CA PHE A 89 3.44 -5.20 -11.09
C PHE A 89 1.97 -5.44 -11.42
N ASP A 90 1.60 -5.33 -12.70
CA ASP A 90 0.26 -5.69 -13.16
C ASP A 90 0.04 -7.20 -13.20
N ALA A 91 -1.16 -7.64 -13.60
CA ALA A 91 -1.49 -9.07 -13.67
C ALA A 91 -0.65 -9.85 -14.71
N ALA A 92 -0.05 -9.16 -15.68
CA ALA A 92 0.85 -9.74 -16.68
C ALA A 92 2.32 -9.70 -16.24
N GLY A 93 2.62 -9.15 -15.05
CA GLY A 93 3.98 -9.01 -14.53
C GLY A 93 4.73 -7.79 -15.08
N ASN A 94 4.05 -6.86 -15.77
CA ASN A 94 4.71 -5.64 -16.23
C ASN A 94 4.85 -4.65 -15.07
N ARG A 95 6.01 -4.01 -15.01
CA ARG A 95 6.30 -2.95 -14.05
C ARG A 95 5.54 -1.68 -14.43
N VAL A 96 4.71 -1.19 -13.50
CA VAL A 96 3.96 0.06 -13.60
C VAL A 96 4.50 1.04 -12.57
N VAL A 97 4.92 2.22 -13.02
CA VAL A 97 5.36 3.31 -12.14
C VAL A 97 4.16 4.16 -11.77
N LEU A 98 3.88 4.27 -10.47
CA LEU A 98 2.76 5.03 -9.92
C LEU A 98 3.16 6.45 -9.49
N SER A 99 4.41 6.60 -9.01
CA SER A 99 4.94 7.89 -8.57
C SER A 99 6.46 7.86 -8.62
N GLU A 100 7.07 9.04 -8.70
CA GLU A 100 8.51 9.20 -8.60
C GLU A 100 8.87 10.28 -7.57
N ARG A 101 10.06 10.15 -6.97
CA ARG A 101 10.65 11.17 -6.09
C ARG A 101 12.18 11.14 -6.14
N GLY A 102 12.83 12.20 -5.66
CA GLY A 102 14.27 12.18 -5.40
C GLY A 102 14.66 11.15 -4.33
N ILE A 103 15.92 10.72 -4.32
CA ILE A 103 16.44 9.85 -3.26
C ILE A 103 16.46 10.68 -1.95
N PRO A 104 15.80 10.24 -0.87
CA PRO A 104 15.81 10.97 0.39
C PRO A 104 17.23 11.08 0.96
N GLU A 105 17.61 12.28 1.39
CA GLU A 105 18.80 12.53 2.20
C GLU A 105 18.42 12.28 3.66
N TRP A 106 19.16 11.41 4.36
CA TRP A 106 18.93 11.04 5.76
C TRP A 106 20.06 11.54 6.65
#